data_AF-A0A933P781-F1
#
_entry.id   AF-A0A933P781-F1
#
_cell.length_a   1.000
_cell.length_b   1.000
_cell.length_c   1.000
_cell.angle_alpha   90.00
_cell.angle_beta   90.00
_cell.angle_gamma   90.00
#
_symmetry.space_group_name_H-M   'P 1'
#
loop_
_entity.id
_entity.type
_entity.pdbx_description
1 polymer ?
#
loop_
_entity_poly.entity_id
_entity_poly.type
_entity_poly.pdbx_seq_one_letter_code
_entity_poly.pdbx_strand_id
1 'polypeptide(L)'
;RDIERNGVEVEFFGERTTLPAGPATLGLRVGSPILPVGCYFTPSYNGHHAVVRPPIPLTRQGGLRDDVARITQNLARELEFLIRRAPEQWHLFQPNWPSDPGY
;
A
#
# COMPACT_ATOMS: atom_id res chain seq x y z
N ARG A 1 3.60 3.15 5.54
CA ARG A 1 2.76 3.99 6.41
C ARG A 1 2.96 5.45 6.02
N ASP A 2 1.94 6.28 6.17
CA ASP A 2 2.06 7.74 6.09
C ASP A 2 2.70 8.29 7.38
N ILE A 3 3.84 8.97 7.23
CA ILE A 3 4.65 9.48 8.36
C ILE A 3 4.23 10.92 8.72
N GLU A 4 3.72 11.68 7.76
CA GLU A 4 3.41 13.11 7.91
C GLU A 4 1.94 13.38 8.27
N ARG A 5 1.11 12.33 8.40
CA ARG A 5 -0.34 12.39 8.69
C ARG A 5 -1.14 13.21 7.66
N ASN A 6 -0.62 13.37 6.45
CA ASN A 6 -1.29 14.03 5.32
C ASN A 6 -1.68 13.03 4.22
N GLY A 7 -1.62 11.74 4.53
CA GLY A 7 -1.90 10.64 3.62
C GLY A 7 -3.37 10.51 3.25
N VAL A 8 -3.60 9.60 2.32
CA VAL A 8 -4.93 9.26 1.81
C VAL A 8 -5.57 8.27 2.78
N GLU A 9 -6.76 8.61 3.28
CA GLU A 9 -7.58 7.67 4.05
C GLU A 9 -7.93 6.44 3.19
N VAL A 10 -7.70 5.26 3.72
CA VAL A 10 -8.05 3.97 3.12
C VAL A 10 -8.63 3.03 4.18
N GLU A 11 -9.45 2.09 3.73
CA GLU A 11 -9.73 0.86 4.46
C GLU A 11 -8.57 -0.12 4.25
N PHE A 12 -8.00 -0.62 5.35
CA PHE A 12 -6.88 -1.54 5.36
C PHE A 12 -7.07 -2.57 6.48
N PHE A 13 -7.24 -3.83 6.11
CA PHE A 13 -7.60 -4.94 6.99
C PHE A 13 -8.92 -4.72 7.77
N GLY A 14 -9.89 -4.04 7.16
CA GLY A 14 -11.20 -3.78 7.76
C GLY A 14 -11.25 -2.58 8.70
N GLU A 15 -10.12 -1.88 8.90
CA GLU A 15 -10.02 -0.66 9.70
C GLU A 15 -9.51 0.51 8.87
N ARG A 16 -9.82 1.74 9.28
CA ARG A 16 -9.37 2.95 8.58
C ARG A 16 -7.94 3.31 8.96
N THR A 17 -7.11 3.68 8.00
CA THR A 17 -5.75 4.22 8.20
C THR A 17 -5.38 5.17 7.05
N THR A 18 -4.18 5.75 7.06
CA THR A 18 -3.65 6.57 5.96
C THR A 18 -2.45 5.91 5.27
N LEU A 19 -2.45 5.98 3.93
CA LEU A 19 -1.32 5.60 3.08
C LEU A 19 -0.80 6.81 2.28
N PRO A 20 0.49 6.84 1.92
CA PRO A 20 1.05 7.97 1.19
C PRO A 20 0.41 8.12 -0.20
N ALA A 21 0.06 9.35 -0.58
CA ALA A 21 -0.51 9.68 -1.90
C ALA A 21 0.49 9.59 -3.06
N GLY A 22 1.79 9.53 -2.74
CA GLY A 22 2.90 9.63 -3.70
C GLY A 22 2.79 8.68 -4.90
N PRO A 23 2.62 7.36 -4.70
CA PRO A 23 2.54 6.41 -5.80
C PRO A 23 1.40 6.74 -6.77
N ALA A 24 0.18 6.96 -6.26
CA ALA A 24 -0.98 7.30 -7.07
C ALA A 24 -0.81 8.62 -7.83
N THR A 25 -0.27 9.64 -7.13
CA THR A 25 -0.03 10.96 -7.71
C THR A 25 1.00 10.90 -8.84
N LEU A 26 2.11 10.18 -8.64
CA LEU A 26 3.13 10.00 -9.66
C LEU A 26 2.59 9.22 -10.86
N GLY A 27 1.93 8.08 -10.64
CA GLY A 27 1.35 7.28 -11.71
C GLY A 27 0.38 8.09 -12.59
N LEU A 28 -0.49 8.90 -11.98
CA LEU A 28 -1.43 9.76 -12.73
C LEU A 28 -0.80 10.94 -13.45
N ARG A 29 0.37 11.42 -13.00
CA ARG A 29 1.07 12.58 -13.58
C ARG A 29 1.98 12.18 -14.73
N VAL A 30 2.77 11.13 -14.54
CA VAL A 30 3.80 10.73 -15.51
C VAL A 30 3.42 9.49 -16.33
N GLY A 31 2.28 8.86 -16.03
CA GLY A 31 1.81 7.67 -16.74
C GLY A 31 2.59 6.39 -16.40
N SER A 32 3.42 6.41 -15.35
CA SER A 32 4.20 5.25 -14.92
C SER A 32 3.30 4.19 -14.25
N PRO A 33 3.46 2.90 -14.57
CA PRO A 33 2.72 1.85 -13.88
C PRO A 33 3.07 1.79 -12.39
N ILE A 34 2.09 1.47 -11.55
CA ILE A 34 2.29 1.20 -10.12
C ILE A 34 2.20 -0.32 -9.93
N LEU A 35 3.30 -0.94 -9.51
CA LEU A 35 3.38 -2.38 -9.26
C LEU A 35 3.43 -2.64 -7.75
N PRO A 36 2.43 -3.30 -7.16
CA PRO A 36 2.51 -3.76 -5.77
C PRO A 36 3.54 -4.88 -5.63
N VAL A 37 4.41 -4.79 -4.64
CA VAL A 37 5.50 -5.75 -4.40
C VAL A 37 5.55 -6.16 -2.94
N GLY A 38 5.65 -7.46 -2.69
CA GLY A 38 5.97 -8.03 -1.38
C GLY A 38 7.29 -8.77 -1.44
N CYS A 39 8.15 -8.58 -0.43
CA CYS A 39 9.43 -9.26 -0.29
C CYS A 39 9.41 -10.11 0.97
N TYR A 40 9.82 -11.37 0.85
CA TYR A 40 9.77 -12.36 1.91
C TYR A 40 11.14 -13.00 2.12
N PHE A 41 11.48 -13.30 3.37
CA PHE A 41 12.59 -14.19 3.69
C PHE A 41 12.23 -15.63 3.31
N THR A 42 13.23 -16.37 2.86
CA THR A 42 13.14 -17.81 2.55
C THR A 42 14.00 -18.61 3.54
N PRO A 43 13.82 -19.95 3.63
CA PRO A 43 14.68 -20.79 4.46
C PRO A 43 16.15 -20.87 4.01
N SER A 44 16.48 -20.43 2.80
CA SER A 44 17.86 -20.41 2.30
C SER A 44 18.71 -19.35 2.98
N TYR A 45 20.01 -19.61 3.17
CA TYR A 45 20.93 -18.62 3.72
C TYR A 45 20.90 -17.32 2.90
N ASN A 46 20.54 -16.21 3.54
CA ASN A 46 20.32 -14.89 2.91
C ASN A 46 19.32 -14.90 1.73
N GLY A 47 18.42 -15.87 1.66
CA GLY A 47 17.48 -16.01 0.55
C GLY A 47 16.26 -15.10 0.70
N HIS A 48 15.90 -14.42 -0.38
CA HIS A 48 14.73 -13.54 -0.46
C HIS A 48 13.87 -13.92 -1.67
N HIS A 49 12.56 -13.82 -1.52
CA HIS A 49 11.60 -14.02 -2.60
C HIS A 49 10.73 -12.77 -2.75
N ALA A 50 10.74 -12.16 -3.94
CA ALA A 50 9.90 -11.03 -4.26
C ALA A 50 8.72 -11.46 -5.14
N VAL A 51 7.54 -10.97 -4.81
CA VAL A 51 6.31 -11.19 -5.57
C VAL A 51 5.85 -9.86 -6.12
N VAL A 52 5.83 -9.74 -7.46
CA VAL A 52 5.33 -8.56 -8.17
C VAL A 52 3.91 -8.86 -8.64
N ARG A 53 2.95 -8.03 -8.23
CA ARG A 53 1.55 -8.12 -8.64
C ARG A 53 1.31 -7.35 -9.95
N PRO A 54 0.22 -7.63 -10.68
CA PRO A 54 -0.17 -6.84 -11.84
C PRO A 54 -0.26 -5.34 -11.52
N PRO A 55 -0.06 -4.46 -12.53
CA PRO A 55 -0.13 -3.02 -12.32
C PRO A 55 -1.52 -2.57 -11.87
N ILE A 56 -1.57 -1.61 -10.94
CA ILE A 56 -2.82 -0.96 -10.52
C ILE A 56 -3.38 -0.15 -11.70
N PRO A 57 -4.68 -0.27 -12.03
CA PRO A 57 -5.31 0.55 -13.07
C PRO A 57 -5.30 2.04 -12.73
N LEU A 58 -4.69 2.85 -13.60
CA LEU A 58 -4.55 4.30 -13.44
C LEU A 58 -5.53 5.12 -14.27
N THR A 59 -6.59 4.49 -14.79
CA THR A 59 -7.61 5.16 -15.59
C THR A 59 -8.17 6.36 -14.82
N ARG A 60 -8.16 7.54 -15.43
CA ARG A 60 -8.82 8.72 -14.85
C ARG A 60 -10.33 8.55 -14.94
N GLN A 61 -11.01 8.76 -13.83
CA GLN A 61 -12.46 8.59 -13.73
C GLN A 61 -13.15 9.85 -13.20
N GLY A 62 -12.40 10.82 -12.67
CA GLY A 62 -12.97 12.03 -12.11
C GLY A 62 -11.93 13.09 -11.76
N GLY A 63 -12.14 13.76 -10.63
CA GLY A 63 -11.18 14.72 -10.10
C GLY A 63 -9.87 14.03 -9.67
N LEU A 64 -8.76 14.76 -9.78
CA LEU A 64 -7.44 14.24 -9.40
C LEU A 64 -7.43 13.67 -7.97
N ARG A 65 -8.11 14.34 -7.03
CA ARG A 65 -8.20 13.89 -5.63
C ARG A 65 -8.93 12.56 -5.51
N ASP A 66 -10.02 12.38 -6.23
CA ASP A 66 -10.83 11.15 -6.19
C ASP A 66 -10.11 9.98 -6.83
N ASP A 67 -9.41 10.23 -7.95
CA ASP A 67 -8.58 9.22 -8.60
C ASP A 67 -7.39 8.80 -7.70
N VAL A 68 -6.73 9.75 -7.03
CA VAL A 68 -5.68 9.44 -6.05
C VAL A 68 -6.23 8.60 -4.90
N ALA A 69 -7.41 8.94 -4.37
CA ALA A 69 -8.06 8.19 -3.30
C ALA A 69 -8.34 6.74 -3.73
N ARG A 70 -9.01 6.56 -4.87
CA ARG A 70 -9.36 5.25 -5.42
C ARG A 70 -8.13 4.38 -5.73
N ILE A 71 -7.11 4.95 -6.35
CA ILE A 71 -5.88 4.21 -6.70
C ILE A 71 -5.13 3.80 -5.43
N THR A 72 -5.03 4.68 -4.44
CA THR A 72 -4.40 4.35 -3.16
C THR A 72 -5.18 3.26 -2.42
N GLN A 73 -6.51 3.29 -2.47
CA GLN A 73 -7.34 2.21 -1.92
C GLN A 73 -7.14 0.87 -2.66
N ASN A 74 -7.01 0.89 -3.99
CA ASN A 74 -6.70 -0.32 -4.76
C ASN A 74 -5.32 -0.88 -4.38
N LEU A 75 -4.33 0.00 -4.20
CA LEU A 75 -3.00 -0.38 -3.72
C LEU A 75 -3.07 -0.99 -2.31
N ALA A 76 -3.87 -0.42 -1.39
CA ALA A 76 -4.08 -0.97 -0.06
C ALA A 76 -4.56 -2.43 -0.12
N ARG A 77 -5.56 -2.74 -0.96
CA ARG A 77 -6.06 -4.12 -1.13
C ARG A 77 -5.00 -5.09 -1.64
N GLU A 78 -4.15 -4.67 -2.57
CA GLU A 78 -3.03 -5.49 -3.06
C GLU A 78 -1.95 -5.68 -1.98
N LEU A 79 -1.69 -4.66 -1.17
CA LEU A 79 -0.81 -4.79 -0.01
C LEU A 79 -1.37 -5.77 1.01
N GLU A 80 -2.68 -5.76 1.29
CA GLU A 80 -3.29 -6.76 2.18
C GLU A 80 -3.10 -8.18 1.63
N PHE A 81 -3.33 -8.38 0.33
CA PHE A 81 -3.11 -9.67 -0.32
C PHE A 81 -1.67 -10.17 -0.10
N LEU A 82 -0.69 -9.28 -0.29
CA LEU A 82 0.73 -9.59 -0.11
C LEU A 82 1.08 -9.86 1.37
N ILE A 83 0.56 -9.06 2.30
CA ILE A 83 0.83 -9.22 3.74
C ILE A 83 0.19 -10.51 4.27
N ARG A 84 -1.04 -10.84 3.87
CA ARG A 84 -1.73 -12.09 4.29
C ARG A 84 -0.95 -13.37 3.97
N ARG A 85 -0.03 -13.32 2.99
CA ARG A 85 0.78 -14.48 2.61
C ARG A 85 1.80 -14.88 3.68
N ALA A 86 2.32 -13.91 4.44
CA ALA A 86 3.30 -14.11 5.51
C ALA A 86 3.23 -12.92 6.48
N PRO A 87 2.13 -12.77 7.25
CA PRO A 87 1.90 -11.61 8.10
C PRO A 87 2.98 -11.43 9.16
N GLU A 88 3.60 -12.53 9.61
CA GLU A 88 4.72 -12.54 10.55
C GLU A 88 5.99 -11.86 10.01
N GLN A 89 6.11 -11.70 8.69
CA GLN A 89 7.23 -11.01 8.05
C GLN A 89 6.96 -9.53 7.78
N TRP A 90 5.76 -9.05 8.09
CA TRP A 90 5.43 -7.64 7.96
C TRP A 90 6.00 -6.86 9.14
N HIS A 91 7.15 -6.22 8.92
CA HIS A 91 7.84 -5.42 9.92
C HIS A 91 7.13 -4.09 10.19
N LEU A 92 6.02 -4.15 10.94
CA LEU A 92 5.28 -3.00 11.42
C LEU A 92 5.31 -2.96 12.96
N PHE A 93 6.32 -2.29 13.50
CA PHE A 93 6.53 -2.17 14.96
C PHE A 93 5.95 -0.89 15.57
N GLN A 94 5.20 -0.12 14.78
CA GLN A 94 4.61 1.14 15.20
C GLN A 94 3.10 1.07 14.97
N PRO A 95 2.29 1.78 15.77
CA PRO A 95 0.85 1.93 15.54
C PRO A 95 0.58 2.25 14.08
N ASN A 96 -0.36 1.61 13.42
CA ASN A 96 -0.68 1.88 12.03
C ASN A 96 -2.13 2.32 11.85
N TRP A 97 -3.02 1.94 12.77
CA TRP A 97 -4.40 2.40 12.76
C TRP A 97 -4.65 3.44 13.84
N PRO A 98 -5.55 4.42 13.62
CA PRO A 98 -5.98 5.37 14.65
C PRO A 98 -6.54 4.74 15.91
N SER A 99 -7.01 3.50 15.83
CA SER A 99 -7.49 2.67 16.94
C SER A 99 -6.37 2.08 17.79
N ASP A 100 -5.13 2.05 17.30
CA ASP A 100 -4.00 1.46 18.00
C ASP A 100 -3.57 2.31 19.22
N PRO A 101 -3.18 1.67 20.33
CA PRO A 101 -2.58 2.38 21.46
C PRO A 101 -1.32 3.16 21.04
N GLY A 102 -1.31 4.47 21.25
CA GLY A 102 -0.16 5.34 20.95
C GLY A 102 -0.11 5.87 19.51
N TYR A 103 -1.23 5.85 18.78
CA TYR A 103 -1.32 6.33 17.40
C TYR A 103 -0.92 7.79 17.18
#